data_AF-A0A344L378-F1
#
_entry.id   AF-A0A344L378-F1
#
_cell.length_a   1.000
_cell.length_b   1.000
_cell.length_c   1.000
_cell.angle_alpha   90.00
_cell.angle_beta   90.00
_cell.angle_gamma   90.00
#
_symmetry.space_group_name_H-M   'P 1'
#
loop_
_entity.id
_entity.type
_entity.pdbx_description
1 polymer ?
#
loop_
_entity_poly.entity_id
_entity_poly.type
_entity_poly.pdbx_seq_one_letter_code
_entity_poly.pdbx_strand_id
1 'polypeptide(L)'
;MPANHPLRPDQGHRTLADVLARNLPERAGQRAVVVLDREGREVEQTTYGELDRRVRALAAQLQQLVAPGERALVMAPTGVGFLTGFFACAYAGVIGVPVPPPEAGAKQLARLRGIVKDAAPSAILTTAEIAGSDAASEFGSAQLLVVSEVDENLAELWTDPGVGGEDVAFLQYTSGSTAEPKGAMITHANVAANLAAVWRMARVEPGHELRVVSWLPLFHDMGLLQPLLTFYTGGELALIPPMEFLLRPAVWLETVSRHRGEFGCAPNFAYDLCATKLTAEQRAGLDLSSWRAAVNGAEPVRHDTLARFAEAFAPHGFDEAAISPAYGLAEGMVYVSGAREPGDLRHLDLDVLELEKSGRLVPAAEGVASRRIVACGRVPENLQVRIVDPATGEPSEEDRPGEVLISGDSIAAGYWQRPEATAAKFGGGVLRTGDLGFLRDGQLFVLGRLDDMIIVDGRNHYPQDIELTVGECHELLDPSRCAAFAFADGGQTRLGILAETARGATVDDPGPLTEVIRAAVAAEHQLGVAAVHLLKPGGLPRTTSGKVQRAKSRALHAEGALLSW
;
A
#
# COMPACT_ATOMS: atom_id res chain seq x y z
N MET A 1 31.53 -1.99 -0.40
CA MET A 1 30.79 -0.89 0.25
C MET A 1 31.76 0.02 1.00
N PRO A 2 31.57 1.36 1.01
CA PRO A 2 32.39 2.30 1.78
C PRO A 2 32.38 1.99 3.29
N ALA A 3 33.39 2.46 4.03
CA ALA A 3 33.51 2.25 5.48
C ALA A 3 32.35 2.87 6.30
N ASN A 4 31.66 3.86 5.74
CA ASN A 4 30.58 4.61 6.39
C ASN A 4 29.18 4.20 5.86
N HIS A 5 29.07 3.02 5.26
CA HIS A 5 27.78 2.54 4.73
C HIS A 5 26.88 2.08 5.90
N PRO A 6 25.63 2.56 6.01
CA PRO A 6 24.70 2.23 7.11
C PRO A 6 24.24 0.74 7.16
N LEU A 7 24.84 -0.11 6.32
CA LEU A 7 24.53 -1.54 6.11
C LEU A 7 25.78 -2.36 5.83
N ARG A 8 26.91 -1.96 6.41
CA ARG A 8 27.96 -2.93 6.58
C ARG A 8 27.34 -4.13 7.36
N PRO A 9 27.36 -5.36 6.82
CA PRO A 9 26.77 -6.53 7.50
C PRO A 9 27.31 -6.75 8.92
N ASP A 10 28.47 -6.15 9.20
CA ASP A 10 29.21 -6.05 10.46
C ASP A 10 28.74 -4.94 11.41
N GLN A 11 27.82 -4.02 11.02
CA GLN A 11 27.35 -2.88 11.85
C GLN A 11 25.89 -2.99 12.34
N GLY A 12 25.46 -4.18 12.78
CA GLY A 12 24.63 -4.28 13.99
C GLY A 12 23.15 -3.86 13.97
N HIS A 13 22.58 -3.29 12.89
CA HIS A 13 21.13 -3.04 12.85
C HIS A 13 20.39 -4.31 12.40
N ARG A 14 20.02 -5.15 13.37
CA ARG A 14 19.39 -6.44 13.11
C ARG A 14 17.89 -6.41 13.37
N THR A 15 17.42 -5.39 14.09
CA THR A 15 16.06 -5.35 14.60
C THR A 15 15.34 -4.04 14.30
N LEU A 16 14.01 -4.09 14.27
CA LEU A 16 13.15 -2.91 14.27
C LEU A 16 13.44 -1.95 15.44
N ALA A 17 13.86 -2.46 16.62
CA ALA A 17 14.25 -1.60 17.73
C ALA A 17 15.50 -0.76 17.39
N ASP A 18 16.49 -1.37 16.74
CA ASP A 18 17.73 -0.70 16.33
C ASP A 18 17.49 0.47 15.36
N VAL A 19 16.40 0.41 14.56
CA VAL A 19 16.04 1.47 13.60
C VAL A 19 15.79 2.79 14.32
N LEU A 20 15.17 2.77 15.50
CA LEU A 20 14.96 3.97 16.32
C LEU A 20 16.18 4.24 17.21
N ALA A 21 16.64 3.22 17.93
CA ALA A 21 17.66 3.35 18.98
C ALA A 21 18.99 3.92 18.50
N ARG A 22 19.41 3.61 17.28
CA ARG A 22 20.69 4.06 16.73
C ARG A 22 20.83 5.57 16.58
N ASN A 23 19.72 6.28 16.44
CA ASN A 23 19.71 7.72 16.21
C ASN A 23 19.87 8.49 17.54
N LEU A 24 19.57 7.86 18.68
CA LEU A 24 19.48 8.55 19.96
C LEU A 24 20.77 9.24 20.43
N PRO A 25 21.98 8.65 20.29
CA PRO A 25 23.20 9.28 20.79
C PRO A 25 23.46 10.67 20.20
N GLU A 26 23.08 10.89 18.95
CA GLU A 26 23.35 12.14 18.23
C GLU A 26 22.09 12.99 18.02
N ARG A 27 20.90 12.38 18.07
CA ARG A 27 19.65 13.01 17.60
C ARG A 27 18.55 13.10 18.63
N ALA A 28 18.80 12.75 19.90
CA ALA A 28 17.76 12.75 20.94
C ALA A 28 16.94 14.06 21.00
N GLY A 29 17.58 15.22 20.83
CA GLY A 29 16.90 16.53 20.84
C GLY A 29 16.36 17.01 19.48
N GLN A 30 16.59 16.25 18.40
CA GLN A 30 16.10 16.61 17.06
C GLN A 30 14.67 16.13 16.86
N ARG A 31 13.90 16.89 16.07
CA ARG A 31 12.52 16.54 15.72
C ARG A 31 12.51 15.26 14.88
N ALA A 32 11.73 14.28 15.31
CA ALA A 32 11.58 13.00 14.62
C ALA A 32 10.29 12.98 13.79
N VAL A 33 9.19 13.46 14.37
CA VAL A 33 7.87 13.44 13.74
C VAL A 33 7.15 14.75 14.00
N VAL A 34 6.42 15.22 12.98
CA VAL A 34 5.41 16.26 13.07
C VAL A 34 4.14 15.78 12.38
N VAL A 35 2.98 16.00 12.99
CA VAL A 35 1.66 15.65 12.45
C VAL A 35 0.92 16.93 12.10
N LEU A 36 0.30 16.97 10.92
CA LEU A 36 -0.39 18.13 10.38
C LEU A 36 -1.89 17.86 10.19
N ASP A 37 -2.72 18.88 10.44
CA ASP A 37 -4.14 18.88 10.04
C ASP A 37 -4.32 19.29 8.56
N ARG A 38 -5.55 19.25 8.02
CA ARG A 38 -5.83 19.66 6.62
C ARG A 38 -5.53 21.13 6.32
N GLU A 39 -5.41 21.99 7.32
CA GLU A 39 -4.97 23.38 7.13
C GLU A 39 -3.44 23.49 7.11
N GLY A 40 -2.73 22.37 7.28
CA GLY A 40 -1.27 22.29 7.34
C GLY A 40 -0.73 22.81 8.66
N ARG A 41 -1.52 22.89 9.73
CA ARG A 41 -1.02 23.31 11.05
C ARG A 41 -0.43 22.11 11.76
N GLU A 42 0.72 22.31 12.41
CA GLU A 42 1.33 21.28 13.26
C GLU A 42 0.43 21.07 14.49
N VAL A 43 -0.15 19.87 14.64
CA VAL A 43 -1.08 19.51 15.74
C VAL A 43 -0.44 18.57 16.76
N GLU A 44 0.61 17.86 16.37
CA GLU A 44 1.41 16.99 17.26
C GLU A 44 2.86 16.98 16.76
N GLN A 45 3.83 16.89 17.67
CA GLN A 45 5.24 16.71 17.33
C GLN A 45 5.97 15.92 18.41
N THR A 46 7.08 15.30 18.04
CA THR A 46 7.98 14.66 19.00
C THR A 46 9.42 14.64 18.49
N THR A 47 10.36 14.73 19.42
CA THR A 47 11.78 14.47 19.18
C THR A 47 12.11 12.98 19.23
N TYR A 48 13.29 12.58 18.76
CA TYR A 48 13.74 11.18 18.87
C TYR A 48 13.81 10.71 20.33
N GLY A 49 14.27 11.57 21.25
CA GLY A 49 14.42 11.23 22.66
C GLY A 49 13.08 11.11 23.40
N GLU A 50 12.11 11.97 23.07
CA GLU A 50 10.75 11.86 23.60
C GLU A 50 10.04 10.61 23.08
N LEU A 51 10.17 10.31 21.79
CA LEU A 51 9.60 9.10 21.20
C LEU A 51 10.19 7.84 21.83
N ASP A 52 11.53 7.74 21.95
CA ASP A 52 12.18 6.59 22.57
C ASP A 52 11.78 6.42 24.05
N ARG A 53 11.67 7.51 24.82
CA ARG A 53 11.19 7.43 26.20
C ARG A 53 9.78 6.84 26.29
N ARG A 54 8.84 7.32 25.46
CA ARG A 54 7.47 6.79 25.40
C ARG A 54 7.44 5.33 24.96
N VAL A 55 8.24 4.99 23.96
CA VAL A 55 8.39 3.61 23.46
C VAL A 55 8.90 2.68 24.55
N ARG A 56 9.97 3.06 25.27
CA ARG A 56 10.52 2.26 26.38
C ARG A 56 9.55 2.14 27.54
N ALA A 57 8.83 3.20 27.90
CA ALA A 57 7.84 3.17 28.97
C ALA A 57 6.71 2.18 28.67
N LEU A 58 6.14 2.26 27.46
CA LEU A 58 5.12 1.32 27.01
C LEU A 58 5.68 -0.11 26.86
N ALA A 59 6.91 -0.27 26.38
CA ALA A 59 7.56 -1.57 26.29
C ALA A 59 7.78 -2.21 27.67
N ALA A 60 8.22 -1.44 28.66
CA ALA A 60 8.39 -1.90 30.04
C ALA A 60 7.06 -2.35 30.66
N GLN A 61 5.97 -1.63 30.37
CA GLN A 61 4.64 -2.05 30.80
C GLN A 61 4.19 -3.33 30.08
N LEU A 62 4.43 -3.45 28.78
CA LEU A 62 4.16 -4.67 28.02
C LEU A 62 4.92 -5.88 28.56
N GLN A 63 6.20 -5.73 28.91
CA GLN A 63 7.02 -6.80 29.49
C GLN A 63 6.47 -7.36 30.82
N GLN A 64 5.66 -6.58 31.54
CA GLN A 64 5.00 -7.03 32.77
C GLN A 64 3.69 -7.78 32.52
N LEU A 65 3.07 -7.58 31.35
CA LEU A 65 1.71 -8.01 31.05
C LEU A 65 1.63 -9.08 29.96
N VAL A 66 2.63 -9.14 29.07
CA VAL A 66 2.62 -9.90 27.83
C VAL A 66 3.93 -10.68 27.72
N ALA A 67 3.84 -11.98 27.42
CA ALA A 67 5.02 -12.80 27.24
C ALA A 67 5.70 -12.52 25.87
N PRO A 68 7.03 -12.65 25.77
CA PRO A 68 7.72 -12.52 24.48
C PRO A 68 7.16 -13.48 23.42
N GLY A 69 7.04 -12.99 22.18
CA GLY A 69 6.43 -13.73 21.05
C GLY A 69 4.90 -13.75 21.04
N GLU A 70 4.23 -13.23 22.08
CA GLU A 70 2.79 -12.97 22.00
C GLU A 70 2.47 -11.75 21.14
N ARG A 71 1.19 -11.57 20.80
CA ARG A 71 0.75 -10.53 19.87
C ARG A 71 0.12 -9.37 20.62
N ALA A 72 0.44 -8.15 20.19
CA ALA A 72 -0.28 -6.96 20.61
C ALA A 72 -0.87 -6.23 19.39
N LEU A 73 -2.18 -5.98 19.42
CA LEU A 73 -2.84 -5.17 18.39
C LEU A 73 -2.43 -3.71 18.57
N VAL A 74 -1.96 -3.08 17.51
CA VAL A 74 -1.64 -1.64 17.49
C VAL A 74 -2.76 -0.94 16.74
N MET A 75 -3.66 -0.32 17.49
CA MET A 75 -4.92 0.22 16.99
C MET A 75 -5.09 1.66 17.46
N ALA A 76 -4.45 2.58 16.75
CA ALA A 76 -4.53 4.01 17.01
C ALA A 76 -4.65 4.78 15.68
N PRO A 77 -5.14 6.03 15.71
CA PRO A 77 -5.05 6.92 14.56
C PRO A 77 -3.61 7.13 14.10
N THR A 78 -3.43 7.55 12.84
CA THR A 78 -2.11 7.93 12.32
C THR A 78 -1.56 9.12 13.11
N GLY A 79 -0.43 8.95 13.79
CA GLY A 79 0.19 9.95 14.66
C GLY A 79 1.27 9.34 15.55
N VAL A 80 1.77 10.11 16.52
CA VAL A 80 2.87 9.66 17.40
C VAL A 80 2.42 8.49 18.28
N GLY A 81 1.18 8.46 18.75
CA GLY A 81 0.65 7.34 19.54
C GLY A 81 0.72 5.98 18.82
N PHE A 82 0.43 5.94 17.52
CA PHE A 82 0.57 4.70 16.74
C PHE A 82 2.02 4.26 16.64
N LEU A 83 2.94 5.20 16.35
CA LEU A 83 4.37 4.91 16.24
C LEU A 83 4.93 4.42 17.58
N THR A 84 4.56 5.06 18.69
CA THR A 84 4.90 4.63 20.05
C THR A 84 4.46 3.18 20.29
N GLY A 85 3.19 2.86 20.01
CA GLY A 85 2.66 1.49 20.18
C GLY A 85 3.39 0.47 19.32
N PHE A 86 3.63 0.79 18.04
CA PHE A 86 4.30 -0.10 17.10
C PHE A 86 5.75 -0.42 17.50
N PHE A 87 6.54 0.60 17.83
CA PHE A 87 7.93 0.39 18.26
C PHE A 87 8.01 -0.24 19.66
N ALA A 88 7.07 0.07 20.56
CA ALA A 88 7.04 -0.55 21.89
C ALA A 88 6.88 -2.07 21.83
N CYS A 89 6.11 -2.59 20.87
CA CYS A 89 6.02 -4.04 20.62
C CYS A 89 7.41 -4.65 20.35
N ALA A 90 8.18 -4.09 19.41
CA ALA A 90 9.53 -4.55 19.12
C ALA A 90 10.48 -4.40 20.32
N TYR A 91 10.41 -3.30 21.05
CA TYR A 91 11.21 -3.07 22.26
C TYR A 91 10.82 -4.03 23.40
N ALA A 92 9.61 -4.58 23.41
CA ALA A 92 9.15 -5.55 24.40
C ALA A 92 9.36 -7.02 23.98
N GLY A 93 9.79 -7.29 22.74
CA GLY A 93 9.81 -8.65 22.18
C GLY A 93 8.42 -9.21 21.90
N VAL A 94 7.44 -8.34 21.67
CA VAL A 94 6.04 -8.65 21.37
C VAL A 94 5.80 -8.44 19.88
N ILE A 95 5.04 -9.34 19.25
CA ILE A 95 4.69 -9.25 17.83
C ILE A 95 3.62 -8.18 17.64
N GLY A 96 3.97 -7.07 16.99
CA GLY A 96 3.01 -6.01 16.68
C GLY A 96 1.99 -6.45 15.63
N VAL A 97 0.73 -6.04 15.77
CA VAL A 97 -0.32 -6.28 14.76
C VAL A 97 -1.00 -4.95 14.43
N PRO A 98 -0.45 -4.17 13.50
CA PRO A 98 -1.02 -2.88 13.13
C PRO A 98 -2.36 -3.06 12.41
N VAL A 99 -3.40 -2.39 12.92
CA VAL A 99 -4.77 -2.48 12.40
C VAL A 99 -5.41 -1.10 12.29
N PRO A 100 -6.38 -0.91 11.37
CA PRO A 100 -7.15 0.33 11.34
C PRO A 100 -7.96 0.50 12.63
N PRO A 101 -8.08 1.74 13.15
CA PRO A 101 -9.04 2.01 14.21
C PRO A 101 -10.46 1.71 13.71
N PRO A 102 -11.37 1.25 14.58
CA PRO A 102 -12.73 0.94 14.19
C PRO A 102 -13.48 2.23 13.86
N GLU A 103 -13.90 2.36 12.61
CA GLU A 103 -14.92 3.34 12.22
C GLU A 103 -16.33 2.75 12.43
N ALA A 104 -17.34 3.62 12.53
CA ALA A 104 -18.73 3.19 12.62
C ALA A 104 -19.13 2.35 11.39
N GLY A 105 -19.37 1.05 11.58
CA GLY A 105 -19.82 0.17 10.51
C GLY A 105 -19.62 -1.33 10.78
N ALA A 106 -20.66 -2.13 10.53
CA ALA A 106 -20.63 -3.58 10.76
C ALA A 106 -19.51 -4.30 9.96
N LYS A 107 -19.10 -3.75 8.81
CA LYS A 107 -18.05 -4.34 7.95
C LYS A 107 -16.65 -4.15 8.55
N GLN A 108 -16.31 -2.96 9.07
CA GLN A 108 -15.01 -2.75 9.73
C GLN A 108 -14.91 -3.62 11.00
N LEU A 109 -15.97 -3.69 11.80
CA LEU A 109 -16.03 -4.54 12.99
C LEU A 109 -15.87 -6.03 12.67
N ALA A 110 -16.52 -6.53 11.60
CA ALA A 110 -16.35 -7.92 11.18
C ALA A 110 -14.90 -8.24 10.77
N ARG A 111 -14.22 -7.31 10.08
CA ARG A 111 -12.80 -7.47 9.74
C ARG A 111 -11.92 -7.47 10.98
N LEU A 112 -12.15 -6.54 11.90
CA LEU A 112 -11.43 -6.45 13.17
C LEU A 112 -11.58 -7.75 13.98
N ARG A 113 -12.80 -8.26 14.12
CA ARG A 113 -13.08 -9.55 14.76
C ARG A 113 -12.35 -10.71 14.10
N GLY A 114 -12.30 -10.72 12.77
CA GLY A 114 -11.52 -11.70 12.01
C GLY A 114 -10.03 -11.65 12.33
N ILE A 115 -9.45 -10.45 12.42
CA ILE A 115 -8.04 -10.26 12.81
C ILE A 115 -7.82 -10.66 14.27
N VAL A 116 -8.67 -10.24 15.20
CA VAL A 116 -8.57 -10.60 16.62
C VAL A 116 -8.64 -12.12 16.80
N LYS A 117 -9.52 -12.80 16.05
CA LYS A 117 -9.64 -14.26 16.09
C LYS A 117 -8.39 -14.96 15.55
N ASP A 118 -7.80 -14.47 14.46
CA ASP A 118 -6.64 -15.08 13.79
C ASP A 118 -5.33 -14.77 14.55
N ALA A 119 -5.14 -13.51 14.96
CA ALA A 119 -3.97 -13.07 15.72
C ALA A 119 -4.03 -13.51 17.20
N ALA A 120 -5.21 -13.59 17.80
CA ALA A 120 -5.42 -13.87 19.24
C ALA A 120 -4.48 -13.04 20.14
N PRO A 121 -4.59 -11.70 20.13
CA PRO A 121 -3.68 -10.82 20.88
C PRO A 121 -3.82 -10.97 22.39
N SER A 122 -2.71 -10.79 23.10
CA SER A 122 -2.68 -10.70 24.56
C SER A 122 -2.85 -9.27 25.07
N ALA A 123 -2.56 -8.28 24.22
CA ALA A 123 -2.77 -6.87 24.53
C ALA A 123 -3.30 -6.08 23.32
N ILE A 124 -3.98 -4.97 23.61
CA ILE A 124 -4.47 -4.00 22.64
C ILE A 124 -3.91 -2.63 23.03
N LEU A 125 -3.12 -2.03 22.14
CA LEU A 125 -2.55 -0.69 22.27
C LEU A 125 -3.46 0.29 21.53
N THR A 126 -4.09 1.21 22.25
CA THR A 126 -5.18 2.05 21.71
C THR A 126 -5.23 3.45 22.31
N THR A 127 -6.27 4.22 21.98
CA THR A 127 -6.60 5.53 22.55
C THR A 127 -7.73 5.43 23.57
N ALA A 128 -7.87 6.44 24.44
CA ALA A 128 -8.96 6.50 25.42
C ALA A 128 -10.35 6.48 24.75
N GLU A 129 -10.49 7.15 23.59
CA GLU A 129 -11.73 7.17 22.81
C GLU A 129 -12.14 5.77 22.36
N ILE A 130 -11.22 5.01 21.77
CA ILE A 130 -11.50 3.66 21.28
C ILE A 130 -11.71 2.71 22.46
N ALA A 131 -10.93 2.85 23.53
CA ALA A 131 -11.08 2.07 24.75
C ALA A 131 -12.46 2.25 25.41
N GLY A 132 -13.05 3.44 25.32
CA GLY A 132 -14.39 3.75 25.81
C GLY A 132 -15.53 3.44 24.82
N SER A 133 -15.23 2.93 23.62
CA SER A 133 -16.22 2.65 22.58
C SER A 133 -16.77 1.22 22.63
N ASP A 134 -17.88 0.96 21.94
CA ASP A 134 -18.47 -0.39 21.83
C ASP A 134 -17.51 -1.42 21.20
N ALA A 135 -16.53 -0.96 20.40
CA ALA A 135 -15.52 -1.82 19.80
C ALA A 135 -14.64 -2.50 20.86
N ALA A 136 -14.55 -1.95 22.08
CA ALA A 136 -13.84 -2.57 23.20
C ALA A 136 -14.33 -3.99 23.53
N SER A 137 -15.61 -4.27 23.27
CA SER A 137 -16.19 -5.60 23.46
C SER A 137 -15.62 -6.68 22.55
N GLU A 138 -15.01 -6.29 21.41
CA GLU A 138 -14.40 -7.23 20.46
C GLU A 138 -13.04 -7.75 20.92
N PHE A 139 -12.44 -7.16 21.97
CA PHE A 139 -11.07 -7.46 22.39
C PHE A 139 -10.96 -8.65 23.37
N GLY A 140 -12.08 -9.21 23.80
CA GLY A 140 -12.11 -10.35 24.70
C GLY A 140 -11.37 -10.09 26.01
N SER A 141 -10.43 -10.98 26.36
CA SER A 141 -9.64 -10.90 27.60
C SER A 141 -8.28 -10.23 27.44
N ALA A 142 -7.99 -9.63 26.28
CA ALA A 142 -6.72 -8.96 26.04
C ALA A 142 -6.55 -7.74 26.96
N GLN A 143 -5.33 -7.47 27.40
CA GLN A 143 -5.00 -6.30 28.21
C GLN A 143 -5.14 -5.03 27.37
N LEU A 144 -6.04 -4.13 27.75
CA LEU A 144 -6.27 -2.88 27.05
C LEU A 144 -5.37 -1.78 27.62
N LEU A 145 -4.50 -1.22 26.78
CA LEU A 145 -3.55 -0.17 27.16
C LEU A 145 -3.81 1.09 26.33
N VAL A 146 -4.10 2.19 27.03
CA VAL A 146 -4.19 3.52 26.40
C VAL A 146 -2.78 4.10 26.31
N VAL A 147 -2.25 4.22 25.09
CA VAL A 147 -0.84 4.56 24.84
C VAL A 147 -0.44 5.89 25.47
N SER A 148 -1.32 6.89 25.45
CA SER A 148 -1.07 8.22 26.00
C SER A 148 -1.15 8.31 27.53
N GLU A 149 -1.64 7.28 28.20
CA GLU A 149 -1.81 7.26 29.66
C GLU A 149 -0.71 6.49 30.39
N VAL A 150 0.25 5.91 29.64
CA VAL A 150 1.39 5.20 30.22
C VAL A 150 2.34 6.19 30.90
N ASP A 151 2.72 5.89 32.14
CA ASP A 151 3.71 6.69 32.88
C ASP A 151 5.09 6.56 32.23
N GLU A 152 5.60 7.67 31.69
CA GLU A 152 6.91 7.73 31.03
C GLU A 152 8.06 7.35 31.96
N ASN A 153 7.89 7.41 33.29
CA ASN A 153 8.92 6.97 34.25
C ASN A 153 9.19 5.46 34.18
N LEU A 154 8.27 4.67 33.61
CA LEU A 154 8.47 3.24 33.37
C LEU A 154 9.60 2.97 32.37
N ALA A 155 10.05 3.97 31.61
CA ALA A 155 11.16 3.82 30.66
C ALA A 155 12.44 3.32 31.33
N GLU A 156 12.68 3.66 32.60
CA GLU A 156 13.85 3.21 33.37
C GLU A 156 13.78 1.73 33.78
N LEU A 157 12.60 1.11 33.68
CA LEU A 157 12.38 -0.31 33.98
C LEU A 157 12.50 -1.20 32.73
N TRP A 158 12.62 -0.61 31.55
CA TRP A 158 12.76 -1.35 30.30
C TRP A 158 14.06 -2.16 30.30
N THR A 159 13.96 -3.43 29.90
CA THR A 159 15.11 -4.30 29.66
C THR A 159 15.14 -4.75 28.21
N ASP A 160 16.33 -4.95 27.63
CA ASP A 160 16.44 -5.49 26.28
C ASP A 160 15.89 -6.94 26.24
N PRO A 161 14.85 -7.23 25.44
CA PRO A 161 14.26 -8.56 25.34
C PRO A 161 15.16 -9.57 24.60
N GLY A 162 16.28 -9.14 24.00
CA GLY A 162 17.23 -10.03 23.32
C GLY A 162 16.71 -10.57 21.97
N VAL A 163 15.88 -9.80 21.28
CA VAL A 163 15.25 -10.19 20.00
C VAL A 163 16.30 -10.30 18.89
N GLY A 164 16.23 -11.39 18.12
CA GLY A 164 17.07 -11.67 16.97
C GLY A 164 16.43 -11.28 15.63
N GLY A 165 17.21 -11.37 14.55
CA GLY A 165 16.74 -11.04 13.20
C GLY A 165 15.65 -11.98 12.67
N GLU A 166 15.69 -13.26 13.05
CA GLU A 166 14.71 -14.27 12.59
C GLU A 166 13.40 -14.24 13.37
N ASP A 167 13.34 -13.51 14.48
CA ASP A 167 12.11 -13.35 15.24
C ASP A 167 11.10 -12.52 14.44
N VAL A 168 9.80 -12.83 14.60
CA VAL A 168 8.72 -12.09 13.95
C VAL A 168 8.57 -10.74 14.63
N ALA A 169 8.73 -9.66 13.88
CA ALA A 169 8.56 -8.29 14.37
C ALA A 169 7.08 -7.91 14.41
N PHE A 170 6.34 -8.18 13.34
CA PHE A 170 4.93 -7.85 13.23
C PHE A 170 4.18 -8.73 12.22
N LEU A 171 2.85 -8.73 12.34
CA LEU A 171 1.94 -9.35 11.38
C LEU A 171 1.33 -8.27 10.48
N GLN A 172 1.68 -8.27 9.20
CA GLN A 172 1.04 -7.38 8.23
C GLN A 172 -0.21 -8.06 7.66
N TYR A 173 -1.37 -7.67 8.16
CA TYR A 173 -2.64 -8.17 7.61
C TYR A 173 -2.90 -7.55 6.24
N THR A 174 -3.09 -8.40 5.24
CA THR A 174 -3.46 -7.96 3.89
C THR A 174 -4.97 -7.81 3.78
N SER A 175 -5.42 -6.85 2.97
CA SER A 175 -6.82 -6.67 2.63
C SER A 175 -7.30 -7.67 1.56
N GLY A 176 -6.76 -8.90 1.58
CA GLY A 176 -6.86 -9.89 0.51
C GLY A 176 -8.26 -10.05 -0.11
N SER A 177 -8.30 -10.50 -1.35
CA SER A 177 -9.51 -10.79 -2.13
C SER A 177 -10.40 -11.89 -1.50
N THR A 178 -9.90 -12.59 -0.47
CA THR A 178 -10.60 -13.62 0.30
C THR A 178 -11.32 -13.04 1.52
N ALA A 179 -12.42 -13.69 1.95
CA ALA A 179 -13.22 -13.25 3.09
C ALA A 179 -12.47 -13.27 4.45
N GLU A 180 -11.43 -14.10 4.60
CA GLU A 180 -10.64 -14.21 5.83
C GLU A 180 -9.30 -13.42 5.75
N PRO A 181 -9.00 -12.55 6.73
CA PRO A 181 -7.71 -11.86 6.83
C PRO A 181 -6.55 -12.84 7.03
N LYS A 182 -5.40 -12.57 6.40
CA LYS A 182 -4.16 -13.33 6.58
C LYS A 182 -3.05 -12.39 7.03
N GLY A 183 -2.39 -12.69 8.15
CA GLY A 183 -1.24 -11.93 8.65
C GLY A 183 0.06 -12.48 8.06
N ALA A 184 0.73 -11.72 7.20
CA ALA A 184 2.09 -12.05 6.76
C ALA A 184 3.06 -11.85 7.93
N MET A 185 3.86 -12.88 8.24
CA MET A 185 4.82 -12.86 9.33
C MET A 185 6.10 -12.15 8.88
N ILE A 186 6.28 -10.89 9.28
CA ILE A 186 7.45 -10.09 8.91
C ILE A 186 8.48 -10.18 10.02
N THR A 187 9.68 -10.68 9.70
CA THR A 187 10.78 -10.77 10.66
C THR A 187 11.56 -9.46 10.78
N HIS A 188 12.30 -9.33 11.86
CA HIS A 188 13.23 -8.21 12.07
C HIS A 188 14.26 -8.09 10.92
N ALA A 189 14.78 -9.22 10.43
CA ALA A 189 15.68 -9.29 9.28
C ALA A 189 14.99 -8.90 7.96
N ASN A 190 13.72 -9.30 7.76
CA ASN A 190 12.96 -8.87 6.57
C ASN A 190 12.85 -7.34 6.50
N VAL A 191 12.59 -6.69 7.65
CA VAL A 191 12.51 -5.22 7.74
C VAL A 191 13.85 -4.60 7.35
N ALA A 192 14.95 -5.05 7.96
CA ALA A 192 16.28 -4.51 7.68
C ALA A 192 16.67 -4.66 6.19
N ALA A 193 16.42 -5.83 5.61
CA ALA A 193 16.69 -6.11 4.20
C ALA A 193 15.84 -5.24 3.26
N ASN A 194 14.56 -5.03 3.57
CA ASN A 194 13.70 -4.20 2.74
C ASN A 194 14.05 -2.71 2.83
N LEU A 195 14.32 -2.20 4.04
CA LEU A 195 14.76 -0.81 4.24
C LEU A 195 16.06 -0.50 3.51
N ALA A 196 16.99 -1.46 3.48
CA ALA A 196 18.21 -1.36 2.70
C ALA A 196 17.96 -1.18 1.19
N ALA A 197 17.01 -1.94 0.65
CA ALA A 197 16.63 -1.86 -0.76
C ALA A 197 15.95 -0.52 -1.09
N VAL A 198 15.06 -0.06 -0.21
CA VAL A 198 14.31 1.20 -0.39
C VAL A 198 15.20 2.42 -0.20
N TRP A 199 16.14 2.40 0.75
CA TRP A 199 17.11 3.48 0.94
C TRP A 199 17.94 3.75 -0.32
N ARG A 200 18.37 2.70 -1.05
CA ARG A 200 19.04 2.86 -2.35
C ARG A 200 18.11 3.47 -3.40
N MET A 201 16.85 3.07 -3.42
CA MET A 201 15.84 3.63 -4.32
C MET A 201 15.50 5.09 -3.98
N ALA A 202 15.70 5.54 -2.73
CA ALA A 202 15.51 6.93 -2.33
C ALA A 202 16.58 7.90 -2.91
N ARG A 203 17.65 7.39 -3.55
CA ARG A 203 18.71 8.19 -4.22
C ARG A 203 19.40 9.19 -3.29
N VAL A 204 19.71 8.75 -2.08
CA VAL A 204 20.43 9.56 -1.10
C VAL A 204 21.73 8.90 -0.66
N GLU A 205 22.73 9.74 -0.36
CA GLU A 205 24.04 9.28 0.07
C GLU A 205 24.02 8.75 1.52
N PRO A 206 24.98 7.88 1.90
CA PRO A 206 25.17 7.49 3.29
C PRO A 206 25.26 8.71 4.22
N GLY A 207 24.48 8.70 5.30
CA GLY A 207 24.43 9.78 6.28
C GLY A 207 23.49 10.94 5.92
N HIS A 208 22.83 10.90 4.76
CA HIS A 208 21.78 11.87 4.44
C HIS A 208 20.51 11.62 5.27
N GLU A 209 20.05 12.66 5.95
CA GLU A 209 18.82 12.67 6.75
C GLU A 209 17.62 12.91 5.83
N LEU A 210 16.87 11.85 5.52
CA LEU A 210 15.77 11.95 4.57
C LEU A 210 14.56 12.65 5.19
N ARG A 211 14.03 13.68 4.51
CA ARG A 211 12.74 14.27 4.89
C ARG A 211 11.61 13.55 4.17
N VAL A 212 10.75 12.88 4.93
CA VAL A 212 9.65 12.07 4.39
C VAL A 212 8.32 12.76 4.67
N VAL A 213 7.46 12.85 3.65
CA VAL A 213 6.08 13.34 3.80
C VAL A 213 5.13 12.22 3.43
N SER A 214 4.28 11.82 4.38
CA SER A 214 3.33 10.72 4.19
C SER A 214 1.94 11.09 4.70
N TRP A 215 0.93 10.67 3.96
CA TRP A 215 -0.46 10.65 4.42
C TRP A 215 -1.06 9.25 4.43
N LEU A 216 -0.27 8.23 4.09
CA LEU A 216 -0.76 6.87 4.00
C LEU A 216 -1.03 6.29 5.39
N PRO A 217 -2.09 5.47 5.54
CA PRO A 217 -2.39 4.87 6.83
C PRO A 217 -1.25 3.96 7.30
N LEU A 218 -0.82 4.12 8.55
CA LEU A 218 0.32 3.39 9.12
C LEU A 218 0.06 1.89 9.33
N PHE A 219 -1.18 1.43 9.21
CA PHE A 219 -1.53 0.00 9.22
C PHE A 219 -1.41 -0.67 7.84
N HIS A 220 -1.15 0.10 6.79
CA HIS A 220 -0.89 -0.40 5.44
C HIS A 220 0.62 -0.50 5.21
N ASP A 221 1.10 -1.55 4.53
CA ASP A 221 2.53 -1.82 4.29
C ASP A 221 3.31 -0.59 3.74
N MET A 222 2.81 0.03 2.66
CA MET A 222 3.39 1.24 2.06
C MET A 222 3.33 2.48 2.96
N GLY A 223 2.35 2.54 3.87
CA GLY A 223 2.27 3.60 4.87
C GLY A 223 3.26 3.40 6.00
N LEU A 224 3.40 2.16 6.49
CA LEU A 224 4.33 1.77 7.55
C LEU A 224 5.79 1.86 7.11
N LEU A 225 6.11 1.60 5.84
CA LEU A 225 7.46 1.71 5.31
C LEU A 225 8.08 3.10 5.52
N GLN A 226 7.28 4.15 5.38
CA GLN A 226 7.75 5.54 5.34
C GLN A 226 8.34 6.03 6.67
N PRO A 227 7.69 5.86 7.86
CA PRO A 227 8.34 6.14 9.13
C PRO A 227 9.57 5.25 9.35
N LEU A 228 9.52 3.97 8.96
CA LEU A 228 10.66 3.06 9.10
C LEU A 228 11.87 3.54 8.30
N LEU A 229 11.68 3.97 7.04
CA LEU A 229 12.74 4.55 6.21
C LEU A 229 13.26 5.87 6.80
N THR A 230 12.37 6.67 7.38
CA THR A 230 12.75 7.96 7.98
C THR A 230 13.69 7.75 9.17
N PHE A 231 13.30 6.91 10.12
CA PHE A 231 14.15 6.58 11.27
C PHE A 231 15.38 5.78 10.84
N TYR A 232 15.25 4.99 9.77
CA TYR A 232 16.39 4.37 9.11
C TYR A 232 17.35 5.39 8.45
N THR A 233 17.01 6.66 8.30
CA THR A 233 17.99 7.67 7.83
C THR A 233 18.32 8.69 8.90
N GLY A 234 17.74 8.56 10.10
CA GLY A 234 17.82 9.58 11.14
C GLY A 234 17.13 10.89 10.74
N GLY A 235 16.22 10.84 9.77
CA GLY A 235 15.56 12.00 9.18
C GLY A 235 14.34 12.49 9.96
N GLU A 236 13.53 13.33 9.31
CA GLU A 236 12.29 13.92 9.86
C GLU A 236 11.07 13.43 9.05
N LEU A 237 10.01 13.04 9.77
CA LEU A 237 8.75 12.60 9.20
C LEU A 237 7.66 13.66 9.39
N ALA A 238 7.09 14.15 8.30
CA ALA A 238 5.84 14.91 8.32
C ALA A 238 4.67 14.00 7.96
N LEU A 239 3.76 13.81 8.92
CA LEU A 239 2.58 12.96 8.78
C LEU A 239 1.31 13.81 8.62
N ILE A 240 0.45 13.38 7.71
CA ILE A 240 -0.91 13.91 7.57
C ILE A 240 -1.86 12.72 7.77
N PRO A 241 -2.83 12.76 8.71
CA PRO A 241 -3.80 11.68 8.79
C PRO A 241 -4.55 11.51 7.44
N PRO A 242 -4.80 10.28 6.96
CA PRO A 242 -5.35 10.05 5.62
C PRO A 242 -6.64 10.83 5.31
N MET A 243 -7.48 11.04 6.33
CA MET A 243 -8.71 11.79 6.17
C MET A 243 -8.46 13.29 5.92
N GLU A 244 -7.42 13.87 6.51
CA GLU A 244 -7.07 15.27 6.29
C GLU A 244 -6.68 15.49 4.82
N PHE A 245 -5.87 14.58 4.24
CA PHE A 245 -5.54 14.58 2.82
C PHE A 245 -6.78 14.43 1.93
N LEU A 246 -7.64 13.44 2.21
CA LEU A 246 -8.83 13.18 1.40
C LEU A 246 -9.85 14.34 1.46
N LEU A 247 -9.91 15.09 2.56
CA LEU A 247 -10.75 16.29 2.68
C LEU A 247 -10.15 17.49 1.94
N ARG A 248 -8.81 17.65 1.94
CA ARG A 248 -8.13 18.74 1.24
C ARG A 248 -6.79 18.27 0.67
N PRO A 249 -6.75 17.74 -0.57
CA PRO A 249 -5.54 17.14 -1.15
C PRO A 249 -4.33 18.09 -1.25
N ALA A 250 -4.58 19.40 -1.34
CA ALA A 250 -3.54 20.43 -1.38
C ALA A 250 -2.57 20.36 -0.20
N VAL A 251 -3.03 19.93 0.98
CA VAL A 251 -2.20 19.83 2.19
C VAL A 251 -0.97 18.94 1.99
N TRP A 252 -1.06 17.92 1.13
CA TRP A 252 0.08 17.04 0.86
C TRP A 252 1.21 17.80 0.19
N LEU A 253 0.91 18.54 -0.88
CA LEU A 253 1.91 19.32 -1.62
C LEU A 253 2.39 20.55 -0.84
N GLU A 254 1.50 21.19 -0.09
CA GLU A 254 1.86 22.26 0.85
C GLU A 254 2.85 21.77 1.91
N THR A 255 2.67 20.53 2.40
CA THR A 255 3.56 19.91 3.39
C THR A 255 4.91 19.53 2.76
N VAL A 256 4.91 18.94 1.55
CA VAL A 256 6.15 18.71 0.78
C VAL A 256 6.93 20.01 0.62
N SER A 257 6.26 21.09 0.24
CA SER A 257 6.92 22.39 0.05
C SER A 257 7.47 22.97 1.36
N ARG A 258 6.65 23.01 2.41
CA ARG A 258 7.02 23.62 3.70
C ARG A 258 8.12 22.84 4.43
N HIS A 259 8.02 21.52 4.46
CA HIS A 259 8.98 20.65 5.15
C HIS A 259 10.12 20.20 4.24
N ARG A 260 10.18 20.72 3.00
CA ARG A 260 11.15 20.32 1.97
C ARG A 260 11.22 18.79 1.84
N GLY A 261 10.07 18.16 1.72
CA GLY A 261 9.91 16.72 1.57
C GLY A 261 10.70 16.21 0.36
N GLU A 262 11.47 15.15 0.57
CA GLU A 262 12.34 14.55 -0.44
C GLU A 262 11.78 13.22 -0.94
N PHE A 263 11.01 12.54 -0.09
CA PHE A 263 10.48 11.21 -0.35
C PHE A 263 9.02 11.13 0.10
N GLY A 264 8.21 10.45 -0.69
CA GLY A 264 6.84 10.09 -0.31
C GLY A 264 6.30 8.99 -1.20
N CYS A 265 5.46 8.14 -0.64
CA CYS A 265 4.74 7.10 -1.39
C CYS A 265 3.25 7.43 -1.46
N ALA A 266 2.65 7.17 -2.61
CA ALA A 266 1.22 7.30 -2.79
C ALA A 266 0.69 6.34 -3.87
N PRO A 267 -0.56 5.87 -3.78
CA PRO A 267 -1.22 5.18 -4.88
C PRO A 267 -1.51 6.14 -6.04
N ASN A 268 -1.72 5.58 -7.22
CA ASN A 268 -1.94 6.32 -8.45
C ASN A 268 -3.08 7.36 -8.34
N PHE A 269 -4.19 7.02 -7.67
CA PHE A 269 -5.33 7.93 -7.51
C PHE A 269 -4.97 9.25 -6.83
N ALA A 270 -3.96 9.27 -5.95
CA ALA A 270 -3.63 10.46 -5.18
C ALA A 270 -2.95 11.53 -6.03
N TYR A 271 -2.10 11.10 -6.98
CA TYR A 271 -1.52 11.98 -7.99
C TYR A 271 -2.62 12.54 -8.89
N ASP A 272 -3.56 11.69 -9.33
CA ASP A 272 -4.69 12.12 -10.15
C ASP A 272 -5.58 13.14 -9.43
N LEU A 273 -5.89 12.88 -8.16
CA LEU A 273 -6.67 13.77 -7.32
C LEU A 273 -6.00 15.15 -7.18
N CYS A 274 -4.69 15.19 -7.01
CA CYS A 274 -3.94 16.44 -6.92
C CYS A 274 -3.92 17.19 -8.25
N ALA A 275 -3.64 16.49 -9.35
CA ALA A 275 -3.57 17.09 -10.69
C ALA A 275 -4.91 17.68 -11.14
N THR A 276 -6.02 17.04 -10.75
CA THR A 276 -7.38 17.40 -11.20
C THR A 276 -8.12 18.35 -10.27
N LYS A 277 -7.90 18.29 -8.95
CA LYS A 277 -8.71 19.06 -7.97
C LYS A 277 -8.08 20.34 -7.45
N LEU A 278 -6.75 20.49 -7.48
CA LEU A 278 -6.11 21.69 -6.94
C LEU A 278 -6.37 22.90 -7.86
N THR A 279 -6.84 24.00 -7.29
CA THR A 279 -7.03 25.28 -8.01
C THR A 279 -5.70 25.98 -8.26
N ALA A 280 -5.67 26.97 -9.15
CA ALA A 280 -4.47 27.75 -9.42
C ALA A 280 -3.93 28.46 -8.15
N GLU A 281 -4.82 28.95 -7.29
CA GLU A 281 -4.48 29.59 -6.02
C GLU A 281 -3.84 28.62 -5.03
N GLN A 282 -4.31 27.37 -4.99
CA GLN A 282 -3.73 26.33 -4.13
C GLN A 282 -2.37 25.87 -4.62
N ARG A 283 -2.12 25.95 -5.93
CA ARG A 283 -0.81 25.65 -6.52
C ARG A 283 0.16 26.82 -6.36
N ALA A 284 -0.36 28.04 -6.26
CA ALA A 284 0.45 29.25 -6.11
C ALA A 284 1.29 29.19 -4.82
N GLY A 285 2.59 29.43 -4.95
CA GLY A 285 3.53 29.43 -3.81
C GLY A 285 4.06 28.05 -3.43
N LEU A 286 3.65 26.97 -4.10
CA LEU A 286 4.32 25.68 -3.96
C LEU A 286 5.74 25.73 -4.53
N ASP A 287 6.67 25.13 -3.80
CA ASP A 287 8.03 24.77 -4.21
C ASP A 287 8.23 23.28 -3.96
N LEU A 288 8.21 22.49 -5.02
CA LEU A 288 8.34 21.02 -5.00
C LEU A 288 9.73 20.55 -5.44
N SER A 289 10.70 21.47 -5.56
CA SER A 289 12.07 21.16 -6.02
C SER A 289 12.88 20.25 -5.09
N SER A 290 12.42 20.05 -3.85
CA SER A 290 13.04 19.10 -2.93
C SER A 290 12.68 17.65 -3.23
N TRP A 291 11.60 17.39 -3.97
CA TRP A 291 11.04 16.05 -4.10
C TRP A 291 11.90 15.20 -5.04
N ARG A 292 12.61 14.22 -4.48
CA ARG A 292 13.55 13.34 -5.21
C ARG A 292 12.91 12.02 -5.65
N ALA A 293 12.03 11.48 -4.82
CA ALA A 293 11.36 10.21 -5.06
C ALA A 293 9.87 10.33 -4.73
N ALA A 294 9.08 10.57 -5.78
CA ALA A 294 7.62 10.52 -5.76
C ALA A 294 7.17 9.10 -6.14
N VAL A 295 7.09 8.23 -5.15
CA VAL A 295 6.83 6.81 -5.37
C VAL A 295 5.36 6.59 -5.68
N ASN A 296 5.07 5.90 -6.79
CA ASN A 296 3.72 5.48 -7.19
C ASN A 296 3.65 3.95 -7.19
N GLY A 297 2.74 3.39 -6.39
CA GLY A 297 2.61 1.94 -6.25
C GLY A 297 1.32 1.51 -5.55
N ALA A 298 1.29 0.27 -5.09
CA ALA A 298 0.13 -0.41 -4.49
C ALA A 298 -1.04 -0.71 -5.46
N GLU A 299 -1.19 0.01 -6.56
CA GLU A 299 -2.17 -0.27 -7.61
C GLU A 299 -1.54 -0.12 -9.01
N PRO A 300 -2.24 -0.45 -10.11
CA PRO A 300 -1.69 -0.24 -11.44
C PRO A 300 -1.24 1.21 -11.65
N VAL A 301 0.03 1.39 -11.97
CA VAL A 301 0.62 2.71 -12.23
C VAL A 301 0.20 3.17 -13.62
N ARG A 302 -0.43 4.35 -13.71
CA ARG A 302 -0.93 4.89 -14.98
C ARG A 302 -0.01 6.01 -15.46
N HIS A 303 0.50 5.83 -16.69
CA HIS A 303 1.34 6.82 -17.35
C HIS A 303 0.67 8.20 -17.40
N ASP A 304 -0.59 8.26 -17.84
CA ASP A 304 -1.25 9.55 -18.08
C ASP A 304 -1.57 10.31 -16.80
N THR A 305 -1.82 9.59 -15.70
CA THR A 305 -1.94 10.22 -14.37
C THR A 305 -0.63 10.91 -13.98
N LEU A 306 0.49 10.21 -14.15
CA LEU A 306 1.80 10.71 -13.80
C LEU A 306 2.24 11.86 -14.71
N ALA A 307 1.99 11.77 -16.01
CA ALA A 307 2.26 12.83 -16.97
C ALA A 307 1.44 14.10 -16.67
N ARG A 308 0.13 13.97 -16.41
CA ARG A 308 -0.71 15.11 -16.00
C ARG A 308 -0.23 15.75 -14.70
N PHE A 309 0.19 14.94 -13.73
CA PHE A 309 0.75 15.46 -12.48
C PHE A 309 2.05 16.23 -12.75
N ALA A 310 2.98 15.64 -13.50
CA ALA A 310 4.24 16.30 -13.85
C ALA A 310 4.00 17.64 -14.55
N GLU A 311 3.14 17.68 -15.56
CA GLU A 311 2.79 18.90 -16.29
C GLU A 311 2.15 19.96 -15.36
N ALA A 312 1.20 19.55 -14.52
CA ALA A 312 0.50 20.43 -13.59
C ALA A 312 1.41 21.07 -12.55
N PHE A 313 2.50 20.41 -12.17
CA PHE A 313 3.37 20.81 -11.06
C PHE A 313 4.80 21.19 -11.47
N ALA A 314 5.19 21.02 -12.73
CA ALA A 314 6.47 21.49 -13.26
C ALA A 314 6.70 23.01 -13.04
N PRO A 315 5.70 23.91 -13.22
CA PRO A 315 5.86 25.34 -12.89
C PRO A 315 6.13 25.61 -11.40
N HIS A 316 5.88 24.63 -10.54
CA HIS A 316 6.06 24.69 -9.10
C HIS A 316 7.30 23.91 -8.63
N GLY A 317 8.22 23.61 -9.56
CA GLY A 317 9.51 23.00 -9.26
C GLY A 317 9.52 21.47 -9.18
N PHE A 318 8.41 20.80 -9.49
CA PHE A 318 8.40 19.33 -9.56
C PHE A 318 9.20 18.85 -10.77
N ASP A 319 10.17 17.97 -10.54
CA ASP A 319 10.95 17.31 -11.58
C ASP A 319 10.30 15.97 -11.96
N GLU A 320 9.97 15.78 -13.23
CA GLU A 320 9.42 14.51 -13.74
C GLU A 320 10.35 13.32 -13.43
N ALA A 321 11.66 13.54 -13.35
CA ALA A 321 12.63 12.50 -13.01
C ALA A 321 12.50 11.98 -11.56
N ALA A 322 11.76 12.69 -10.70
CA ALA A 322 11.42 12.24 -9.35
C ALA A 322 10.35 11.14 -9.33
N ILE A 323 9.57 11.00 -10.40
CA ILE A 323 8.53 9.97 -10.52
C ILE A 323 9.17 8.59 -10.42
N SER A 324 8.67 7.79 -9.49
CA SER A 324 9.25 6.49 -9.15
C SER A 324 8.18 5.41 -9.06
N PRO A 325 7.74 4.82 -10.19
CA PRO A 325 6.86 3.67 -10.18
C PRO A 325 7.54 2.51 -9.43
N ALA A 326 6.77 1.83 -8.60
CA ALA A 326 7.25 0.71 -7.79
C ALA A 326 6.22 -0.40 -7.68
N TYR A 327 6.70 -1.63 -7.57
CA TYR A 327 5.89 -2.81 -7.30
C TYR A 327 6.21 -3.36 -5.91
N GLY A 328 5.16 -3.84 -5.24
CA GLY A 328 5.23 -4.23 -3.86
C GLY A 328 3.99 -4.90 -3.31
N LEU A 329 4.20 -5.69 -2.25
CA LEU A 329 3.18 -6.44 -1.52
C LEU A 329 3.67 -6.78 -0.10
N ALA A 330 2.75 -6.94 0.83
CA ALA A 330 3.04 -7.27 2.22
C ALA A 330 3.89 -8.54 2.40
N GLU A 331 3.68 -9.56 1.57
CA GLU A 331 4.46 -10.81 1.61
C GLU A 331 5.95 -10.61 1.28
N GLY A 332 6.32 -9.49 0.65
CA GLY A 332 7.70 -9.05 0.43
C GLY A 332 8.14 -7.94 1.40
N MET A 333 7.51 -7.85 2.58
CA MET A 333 7.50 -6.70 3.49
C MET A 333 6.78 -5.50 2.88
N VAL A 334 7.29 -4.98 1.76
CA VAL A 334 6.57 -4.05 0.88
C VAL A 334 7.27 -3.91 -0.46
N TYR A 335 8.56 -3.61 -0.52
CA TYR A 335 9.24 -3.21 -1.76
C TYR A 335 9.85 -4.40 -2.50
N VAL A 336 9.54 -4.53 -3.79
CA VAL A 336 10.08 -5.59 -4.67
C VAL A 336 10.85 -5.01 -5.84
N SER A 337 10.37 -3.93 -6.46
CA SER A 337 11.07 -3.23 -7.52
C SER A 337 10.67 -1.76 -7.57
N GLY A 338 11.55 -0.91 -8.09
CA GLY A 338 11.28 0.51 -8.27
C GLY A 338 12.33 1.21 -9.12
N ALA A 339 12.00 2.43 -9.57
CA ALA A 339 12.89 3.27 -10.36
C ALA A 339 14.14 3.64 -9.55
N ARG A 340 15.33 3.30 -10.07
CA ARG A 340 16.60 3.52 -9.36
C ARG A 340 17.29 4.80 -9.80
N GLU A 341 17.23 5.10 -11.09
CA GLU A 341 17.87 6.27 -11.67
C GLU A 341 16.85 7.32 -12.11
N PRO A 342 17.19 8.62 -12.07
CA PRO A 342 16.39 9.67 -12.71
C PRO A 342 16.10 9.31 -14.17
N GLY A 343 14.82 9.36 -14.57
CA GLY A 343 14.40 9.00 -15.93
C GLY A 343 14.20 7.50 -16.19
N ASP A 344 14.25 6.63 -15.18
CA ASP A 344 13.88 5.21 -15.29
C ASP A 344 12.40 4.95 -15.65
N LEU A 345 11.59 6.01 -15.83
CA LEU A 345 10.19 5.92 -16.25
C LEU A 345 10.09 5.46 -17.71
N ARG A 346 10.08 4.14 -17.90
CA ARG A 346 9.79 3.49 -19.19
C ARG A 346 8.35 3.02 -19.23
N HIS A 347 7.77 3.06 -20.43
CA HIS A 347 6.50 2.41 -20.72
C HIS A 347 6.60 1.63 -22.03
N LEU A 348 5.71 0.66 -22.20
CA LEU A 348 5.53 -0.08 -23.45
C LEU A 348 4.06 0.03 -23.85
N ASP A 349 3.83 0.35 -25.12
CA ASP A 349 2.52 0.30 -25.74
C ASP A 349 2.38 -1.07 -26.40
N LEU A 350 1.53 -1.92 -25.83
CA LEU A 350 1.31 -3.29 -26.29
C LEU A 350 0.04 -3.37 -27.13
N ASP A 351 0.07 -4.12 -28.21
CA ASP A 351 -1.12 -4.44 -29.02
C ASP A 351 -2.14 -5.19 -28.15
N VAL A 352 -3.32 -4.59 -27.99
CA VAL A 352 -4.39 -5.15 -27.16
C VAL A 352 -4.84 -6.50 -27.70
N LEU A 353 -5.06 -6.63 -29.01
CA LEU A 353 -5.60 -7.86 -29.60
C LEU A 353 -4.61 -9.01 -29.49
N GLU A 354 -3.31 -8.77 -29.70
CA GLU A 354 -2.28 -9.79 -29.55
C GLU A 354 -2.15 -10.24 -28.09
N LEU A 355 -2.22 -9.30 -27.13
CA LEU A 355 -2.19 -9.60 -25.71
C LEU A 355 -3.42 -10.41 -25.27
N GLU A 356 -4.61 -10.05 -25.73
CA GLU A 356 -5.87 -10.69 -25.33
C GLU A 356 -6.10 -12.06 -25.99
N LYS A 357 -5.76 -12.21 -27.28
CA LYS A 357 -6.02 -13.44 -28.06
C LYS A 357 -4.90 -14.46 -27.96
N SER A 358 -3.65 -14.01 -28.04
CA SER A 358 -2.49 -14.91 -28.09
C SER A 358 -1.71 -14.95 -26.78
N GLY A 359 -1.92 -13.97 -25.90
CA GLY A 359 -1.13 -13.81 -24.67
C GLY A 359 0.29 -13.33 -24.94
N ARG A 360 0.57 -12.70 -26.09
CA ARG A 360 1.91 -12.25 -26.47
C ARG A 360 2.09 -10.75 -26.25
N LEU A 361 3.31 -10.37 -25.89
CA LEU A 361 3.77 -9.01 -25.66
C LEU A 361 4.28 -8.42 -26.98
N VAL A 362 3.36 -8.01 -27.85
CA VAL A 362 3.70 -7.40 -29.15
C VAL A 362 3.60 -5.87 -29.03
N PRO A 363 4.64 -5.10 -29.37
CA PRO A 363 4.53 -3.64 -29.44
C PRO A 363 3.44 -3.21 -30.43
N ALA A 364 2.58 -2.27 -30.03
CA ALA A 364 1.53 -1.76 -30.88
C ALA A 364 2.10 -0.94 -32.06
N ALA A 365 1.62 -1.22 -33.27
CA ALA A 365 1.90 -0.38 -34.43
C ALA A 365 1.05 0.91 -34.40
N GLU A 366 1.46 1.91 -35.18
CA GLU A 366 0.71 3.17 -35.29
C GLU A 366 -0.74 2.92 -35.75
N GLY A 367 -1.71 3.53 -35.06
CA GLY A 367 -3.14 3.37 -35.34
C GLY A 367 -3.76 2.07 -34.83
N VAL A 368 -2.99 1.19 -34.18
CA VAL A 368 -3.50 -0.01 -33.51
C VAL A 368 -3.87 0.32 -32.07
N ALA A 369 -4.99 -0.22 -31.58
CA ALA A 369 -5.38 -0.09 -30.18
C ALA A 369 -4.29 -0.65 -29.27
N SER A 370 -3.78 0.19 -28.37
CA SER A 370 -2.62 -0.12 -27.55
C SER A 370 -2.91 0.01 -26.06
N ARG A 371 -2.36 -0.89 -25.27
CA ARG A 371 -2.33 -0.81 -23.81
C ARG A 371 -0.96 -0.35 -23.34
N ARG A 372 -0.91 0.82 -22.73
CA ARG A 372 0.31 1.37 -22.13
C ARG A 372 0.58 0.74 -20.77
N ILE A 373 1.71 0.06 -20.62
CA ILE A 373 2.17 -0.52 -19.35
C ILE A 373 3.42 0.20 -18.88
N VAL A 374 3.39 0.68 -17.64
CA VAL A 374 4.53 1.35 -17.00
C VAL A 374 5.46 0.33 -16.36
N ALA A 375 6.77 0.53 -16.52
CA ALA A 375 7.78 -0.24 -15.82
C ALA A 375 7.75 0.09 -14.33
N CYS A 376 7.62 -0.91 -13.47
CA CYS A 376 7.76 -0.82 -12.01
C CYS A 376 9.24 -0.86 -11.56
N GLY A 377 10.15 -0.45 -12.44
CA GLY A 377 11.59 -0.32 -12.18
C GLY A 377 12.33 -1.64 -11.94
N ARG A 378 13.51 -1.55 -11.31
CA ARG A 378 14.48 -2.64 -11.19
C ARG A 378 14.35 -3.38 -9.87
N VAL A 379 14.60 -4.68 -9.91
CA VAL A 379 14.65 -5.56 -8.73
C VAL A 379 15.96 -5.29 -7.97
N PRO A 380 15.92 -5.18 -6.63
CA PRO A 380 17.11 -4.96 -5.83
C PRO A 380 17.96 -6.22 -5.66
N GLU A 381 19.24 -6.04 -5.35
CA GLU A 381 20.24 -7.13 -5.27
C GLU A 381 19.90 -8.21 -4.23
N ASN A 382 19.16 -7.85 -3.18
CA ASN A 382 18.73 -8.78 -2.12
C ASN A 382 17.48 -9.59 -2.51
N LEU A 383 16.92 -9.36 -3.70
CA LEU A 383 15.76 -10.07 -4.23
C LEU A 383 16.07 -10.66 -5.61
N GLN A 384 15.37 -11.74 -5.93
CA GLN A 384 15.35 -12.32 -7.27
C GLN A 384 13.89 -12.40 -7.72
N VAL A 385 13.66 -12.03 -8.98
CA VAL A 385 12.35 -12.18 -9.63
C VAL A 385 12.49 -13.14 -10.80
N ARG A 386 11.55 -14.08 -10.88
CA ARG A 386 11.39 -14.98 -12.01
C ARG A 386 9.97 -14.84 -12.57
N ILE A 387 9.85 -14.98 -13.88
CA ILE A 387 8.56 -15.00 -14.58
C ILE A 387 8.33 -16.44 -15.03
N VAL A 388 7.26 -17.06 -14.56
CA VAL A 388 6.96 -18.48 -14.85
C VAL A 388 5.57 -18.65 -15.43
N ASP A 389 5.38 -19.68 -16.25
CA ASP A 389 4.05 -20.13 -16.61
C ASP A 389 3.34 -20.65 -15.34
N PRO A 390 2.15 -20.13 -14.98
CA PRO A 390 1.50 -20.48 -13.72
C PRO A 390 1.03 -21.93 -13.65
N ALA A 391 0.78 -22.58 -14.79
CA ALA A 391 0.28 -23.95 -14.88
C ALA A 391 1.41 -24.98 -14.77
N THR A 392 2.58 -24.69 -15.35
CA THR A 392 3.72 -25.62 -15.35
C THR A 392 4.78 -25.30 -14.31
N GLY A 393 4.92 -24.02 -13.91
CA GLY A 393 6.00 -23.53 -13.04
C GLY A 393 7.34 -23.34 -13.75
N GLU A 394 7.42 -23.64 -15.05
CA GLU A 394 8.61 -23.44 -15.88
C GLU A 394 8.77 -21.95 -16.27
N PRO A 395 9.99 -21.49 -16.60
CA PRO A 395 10.21 -20.13 -17.09
C PRO A 395 9.27 -19.80 -18.26
N SER A 396 8.64 -18.62 -18.22
CA SER A 396 7.79 -18.16 -19.32
C SER A 396 8.58 -18.00 -20.61
N GLU A 397 7.92 -18.29 -21.74
CA GLU A 397 8.48 -18.02 -23.06
C GLU A 397 8.79 -16.53 -23.24
N GLU A 398 9.76 -16.24 -24.12
CA GLU A 398 10.02 -14.87 -24.53
C GLU A 398 8.74 -14.22 -25.09
N ASP A 399 8.55 -12.94 -24.78
CA ASP A 399 7.36 -12.18 -25.15
C ASP A 399 6.03 -12.78 -24.65
N ARG A 400 6.03 -13.63 -23.62
CA ARG A 400 4.82 -14.02 -22.89
C ARG A 400 4.90 -13.56 -21.43
N PRO A 401 3.80 -13.00 -20.88
CA PRO A 401 3.75 -12.73 -19.47
C PRO A 401 3.57 -14.03 -18.68
N GLY A 402 4.00 -14.01 -17.43
CA GLY A 402 3.87 -15.13 -16.51
C GLY A 402 3.65 -14.67 -15.08
N GLU A 403 3.45 -15.63 -14.16
CA GLU A 403 3.39 -15.33 -12.74
C GLU A 403 4.73 -14.79 -12.26
N VAL A 404 4.67 -13.69 -11.51
CA VAL A 404 5.83 -13.12 -10.84
C VAL A 404 6.13 -13.95 -9.59
N LEU A 405 7.28 -14.64 -9.60
CA LEU A 405 7.84 -15.32 -8.43
C LEU A 405 8.96 -14.50 -7.83
N ILE A 406 9.02 -14.44 -6.49
CA ILE A 406 10.02 -13.65 -5.77
C ILE A 406 10.72 -14.52 -4.74
N SER A 407 12.04 -14.38 -4.60
CA SER A 407 12.80 -14.94 -3.49
C SER A 407 13.83 -13.93 -2.98
N GLY A 408 14.23 -14.06 -1.71
CA GLY A 408 15.28 -13.23 -1.11
C GLY A 408 14.96 -12.78 0.32
N ASP A 409 15.81 -11.90 0.85
CA ASP A 409 15.94 -11.67 2.29
C ASP A 409 14.76 -10.91 2.91
N SER A 410 13.96 -10.22 2.10
CA SER A 410 12.77 -9.49 2.59
C SER A 410 11.45 -10.24 2.41
N ILE A 411 11.48 -11.51 1.99
CA ILE A 411 10.27 -12.33 1.88
C ILE A 411 9.83 -12.78 3.27
N ALA A 412 8.55 -12.56 3.57
CA ALA A 412 7.92 -12.94 4.83
C ALA A 412 8.08 -14.44 5.13
N ALA A 413 8.11 -14.80 6.40
CA ALA A 413 8.25 -16.19 6.85
C ALA A 413 7.02 -17.08 6.54
N GLY A 414 5.94 -16.49 6.03
CA GLY A 414 4.68 -17.14 5.71
C GLY A 414 3.48 -16.40 6.28
N TYR A 415 2.35 -17.10 6.37
CA TYR A 415 1.14 -16.60 7.04
C TYR A 415 0.98 -17.18 8.44
N TRP A 416 0.63 -16.32 9.40
CA TRP A 416 0.39 -16.67 10.79
C TRP A 416 -0.65 -17.76 10.93
N GLN A 417 -0.30 -18.89 11.55
CA GLN A 417 -1.19 -20.05 11.80
C GLN A 417 -1.90 -20.61 10.55
N ARG A 418 -1.33 -20.44 9.36
CA ARG A 418 -1.90 -20.97 8.10
C ARG A 418 -0.88 -21.82 7.33
N PRO A 419 -0.45 -22.99 7.84
CA PRO A 419 0.62 -23.79 7.22
C PRO A 419 0.33 -24.19 5.76
N GLU A 420 -0.91 -24.52 5.42
CA GLU A 420 -1.30 -24.89 4.05
C GLU A 420 -1.20 -23.69 3.08
N ALA A 421 -1.71 -22.53 3.49
CA ALA A 421 -1.61 -21.31 2.69
C ALA A 421 -0.15 -20.86 2.56
N THR A 422 0.65 -21.01 3.63
CA THR A 422 2.09 -20.76 3.61
C THR A 422 2.79 -21.69 2.63
N ALA A 423 2.55 -23.00 2.67
CA ALA A 423 3.17 -23.95 1.74
C ALA A 423 2.79 -23.64 0.28
N ALA A 424 1.54 -23.25 0.03
CA ALA A 424 1.08 -22.91 -1.32
C ALA A 424 1.71 -21.61 -1.86
N LYS A 425 1.91 -20.59 -1.01
CA LYS A 425 2.41 -19.27 -1.43
C LYS A 425 3.91 -19.10 -1.29
N PHE A 426 4.56 -19.75 -0.33
CA PHE A 426 5.99 -19.57 0.03
C PHE A 426 6.82 -20.86 -0.13
N GLY A 427 6.26 -21.89 -0.76
CA GLY A 427 6.90 -23.20 -0.93
C GLY A 427 8.27 -23.11 -1.59
N GLY A 428 9.26 -23.81 -1.03
CA GLY A 428 10.62 -23.86 -1.59
C GLY A 428 11.42 -22.56 -1.45
N GLY A 429 11.04 -21.66 -0.53
CA GLY A 429 11.70 -20.37 -0.34
C GLY A 429 11.38 -19.34 -1.43
N VAL A 430 10.29 -19.57 -2.18
CA VAL A 430 9.84 -18.72 -3.27
C VAL A 430 8.40 -18.31 -3.02
N LEU A 431 8.16 -17.00 -3.10
CA LEU A 431 6.84 -16.38 -3.02
C LEU A 431 6.16 -16.39 -4.40
N ARG A 432 5.02 -17.07 -4.50
CA ARG A 432 4.07 -16.97 -5.62
C ARG A 432 3.15 -15.78 -5.43
N THR A 433 3.41 -14.67 -6.12
CA THR A 433 2.66 -13.42 -5.89
C THR A 433 1.18 -13.54 -6.27
N GLY A 434 0.85 -14.34 -7.29
CA GLY A 434 -0.46 -14.31 -7.96
C GLY A 434 -0.63 -13.13 -8.92
N ASP A 435 0.42 -12.34 -9.15
CA ASP A 435 0.43 -11.23 -10.10
C ASP A 435 1.10 -11.66 -11.41
N LEU A 436 0.55 -11.20 -12.53
CA LEU A 436 1.03 -11.47 -13.88
C LEU A 436 1.95 -10.33 -14.32
N GLY A 437 3.12 -10.66 -14.87
CA GLY A 437 4.10 -9.67 -15.30
C GLY A 437 5.16 -10.23 -16.24
N PHE A 438 6.13 -9.39 -16.59
CA PHE A 438 7.28 -9.75 -17.41
C PHE A 438 8.49 -8.85 -17.10
N LEU A 439 9.68 -9.30 -17.51
CA LEU A 439 10.93 -8.52 -17.41
C LEU A 439 11.34 -8.03 -18.79
N ARG A 440 11.71 -6.74 -18.92
CA ARG A 440 12.33 -6.16 -20.12
C ARG A 440 13.40 -5.17 -19.69
N ASP A 441 14.58 -5.23 -20.30
CA ASP A 441 15.73 -4.35 -19.99
C ASP A 441 16.11 -4.29 -18.49
N GLY A 442 15.86 -5.40 -17.77
CA GLY A 442 16.08 -5.51 -16.34
C GLY A 442 15.07 -4.73 -15.47
N GLN A 443 13.94 -4.31 -16.04
CA GLN A 443 12.81 -3.72 -15.32
C GLN A 443 11.61 -4.67 -15.31
N LEU A 444 10.85 -4.63 -14.22
CA LEU A 444 9.62 -5.40 -14.03
C LEU A 444 8.41 -4.63 -14.55
N PHE A 445 7.55 -5.28 -15.33
CA PHE A 445 6.26 -4.78 -15.76
C PHE A 445 5.16 -5.66 -15.17
N VAL A 446 4.13 -5.05 -14.58
CA VAL A 446 3.02 -5.76 -13.93
C VAL A 446 1.74 -5.51 -14.71
N LEU A 447 1.10 -6.59 -15.18
CA LEU A 447 -0.09 -6.53 -16.03
C LEU A 447 -1.40 -6.60 -15.26
N GLY A 448 -1.43 -7.24 -14.08
CA GLY A 448 -2.64 -7.45 -13.28
C GLY A 448 -2.53 -8.67 -12.38
N ARG A 449 -3.63 -9.08 -11.75
CA ARG A 449 -3.68 -10.32 -10.95
C ARG A 449 -4.21 -11.47 -11.80
N LEU A 450 -3.65 -12.67 -11.59
CA LEU A 450 -4.12 -13.89 -12.25
C LEU A 450 -5.59 -14.15 -11.97
N ASP A 451 -6.00 -14.07 -10.70
CA ASP A 451 -7.37 -14.38 -10.25
C ASP A 451 -8.41 -13.33 -10.68
N ASP A 452 -7.96 -12.14 -11.11
CA ASP A 452 -8.82 -11.05 -11.55
C ASP A 452 -9.04 -11.08 -13.08
N MET A 453 -8.24 -11.84 -13.84
CA MET A 453 -8.35 -11.89 -15.30
C MET A 453 -9.73 -12.37 -15.74
N ILE A 454 -10.39 -11.60 -16.61
CA ILE A 454 -11.72 -11.91 -17.12
C ILE A 454 -11.54 -12.70 -18.42
N ILE A 455 -12.02 -13.95 -18.45
CA ILE A 455 -11.95 -14.78 -19.65
C ILE A 455 -13.36 -14.94 -20.22
N VAL A 456 -13.65 -14.29 -21.34
CA VAL A 456 -14.94 -14.36 -22.03
C VAL A 456 -14.66 -14.67 -23.51
N ASP A 457 -15.43 -15.60 -24.07
CA ASP A 457 -15.30 -16.04 -25.47
C ASP A 457 -13.86 -16.45 -25.87
N GLY A 458 -13.10 -17.02 -24.93
CA GLY A 458 -11.72 -17.46 -25.15
C GLY A 458 -10.69 -16.32 -25.24
N ARG A 459 -11.09 -15.08 -24.95
CA ARG A 459 -10.20 -13.91 -24.88
C ARG A 459 -9.96 -13.52 -23.43
N ASN A 460 -8.72 -13.16 -23.13
CA ASN A 460 -8.36 -12.58 -21.84
C ASN A 460 -8.67 -11.09 -21.87
N HIS A 461 -9.37 -10.58 -20.86
CA HIS A 461 -9.63 -9.17 -20.67
C HIS A 461 -9.16 -8.75 -19.28
N TYR A 462 -8.47 -7.61 -19.22
CA TYR A 462 -7.94 -7.08 -17.98
C TYR A 462 -8.97 -6.12 -17.37
N PRO A 463 -9.48 -6.40 -16.15
CA PRO A 463 -10.56 -5.60 -15.56
C PRO A 463 -10.29 -4.10 -15.52
N GLN A 464 -9.05 -3.71 -15.20
CA GLN A 464 -8.66 -2.30 -15.11
C GLN A 464 -8.78 -1.53 -16.42
N ASP A 465 -8.67 -2.20 -17.58
CA ASP A 465 -8.81 -1.54 -18.88
C ASP A 465 -10.30 -1.28 -19.16
N ILE A 466 -11.16 -2.25 -18.85
CA ILE A 466 -12.62 -2.10 -18.91
C ILE A 466 -13.06 -1.00 -17.94
N GLU A 467 -12.56 -1.02 -16.71
CA GLU A 467 -12.88 -0.03 -15.68
C GLU A 467 -12.45 1.39 -16.08
N LEU A 468 -11.34 1.54 -16.80
CA LEU A 468 -10.91 2.82 -17.34
C LEU A 468 -11.91 3.34 -18.37
N THR A 469 -12.27 2.53 -19.37
CA THR A 469 -13.27 2.90 -20.37
C THR A 469 -14.61 3.27 -19.75
N VAL A 470 -15.08 2.51 -18.75
CA VAL A 470 -16.31 2.83 -18.02
C VAL A 470 -16.18 4.14 -17.26
N GLY A 471 -15.03 4.38 -16.62
CA GLY A 471 -14.77 5.60 -15.87
C GLY A 471 -14.77 6.87 -16.73
N GLU A 472 -14.40 6.75 -18.01
CA GLU A 472 -14.23 7.88 -18.93
C GLU A 472 -15.42 8.10 -19.87
N CYS A 473 -16.37 7.15 -19.93
CA CYS A 473 -17.44 7.22 -20.93
C CYS A 473 -18.54 8.24 -20.62
N HIS A 474 -18.62 8.77 -19.40
CA HIS A 474 -19.65 9.74 -19.02
C HIS A 474 -19.27 10.58 -17.79
N GLU A 475 -19.61 11.87 -17.78
CA GLU A 475 -19.27 12.83 -16.70
C GLU A 475 -19.91 12.52 -15.33
N LEU A 476 -21.02 11.76 -15.33
CA LEU A 476 -21.74 11.36 -14.12
C LEU A 476 -21.06 10.19 -13.38
N LEU A 477 -20.07 9.55 -13.98
CA LEU A 477 -19.34 8.43 -13.39
C LEU A 477 -18.07 8.94 -12.68
N ASP A 478 -17.70 8.28 -11.59
CA ASP A 478 -16.40 8.51 -10.97
C ASP A 478 -15.35 7.63 -11.69
N PRO A 479 -14.33 8.23 -12.35
CA PRO A 479 -13.37 7.51 -13.17
C PRO A 479 -12.45 6.56 -12.38
N SER A 480 -12.47 6.66 -11.05
CA SER A 480 -11.69 5.81 -10.14
C SER A 480 -12.53 4.75 -9.43
N ARG A 481 -13.84 4.66 -9.73
CA ARG A 481 -14.79 3.82 -8.99
C ARG A 481 -15.63 2.96 -9.92
N CYS A 482 -14.95 2.04 -10.58
CA CYS A 482 -15.57 0.97 -11.34
C CYS A 482 -14.98 -0.38 -10.90
N ALA A 483 -15.78 -1.44 -10.96
CA ALA A 483 -15.32 -2.81 -10.87
C ALA A 483 -15.85 -3.62 -12.06
N ALA A 484 -14.94 -4.17 -12.86
CA ALA A 484 -15.25 -5.17 -13.86
C ALA A 484 -14.96 -6.57 -13.31
N PHE A 485 -15.85 -7.53 -13.57
CA PHE A 485 -15.69 -8.90 -13.10
C PHE A 485 -16.41 -9.90 -14.01
N ALA A 486 -15.88 -11.12 -14.06
CA ALA A 486 -16.52 -12.24 -14.73
C ALA A 486 -17.51 -12.93 -13.79
N PHE A 487 -18.69 -13.30 -14.28
CA PHE A 487 -19.66 -14.15 -13.56
C PHE A 487 -20.29 -15.19 -14.50
N ALA A 488 -20.86 -16.26 -13.93
CA ALA A 488 -21.53 -17.29 -14.70
C ALA A 488 -23.01 -16.94 -14.87
N ASP A 489 -23.50 -16.96 -16.11
CA ASP A 489 -24.91 -16.79 -16.46
C ASP A 489 -25.29 -17.82 -17.52
N GLY A 490 -26.31 -18.64 -17.25
CA GLY A 490 -26.72 -19.72 -18.14
C GLY A 490 -25.61 -20.72 -18.52
N GLY A 491 -24.60 -20.90 -17.66
CA GLY A 491 -23.44 -21.75 -17.94
C GLY A 491 -22.35 -21.12 -18.82
N GLN A 492 -22.48 -19.84 -19.17
CA GLN A 492 -21.48 -19.07 -19.90
C GLN A 492 -20.85 -18.02 -18.99
N THR A 493 -19.55 -17.77 -19.15
CA THR A 493 -18.89 -16.65 -18.49
C THR A 493 -19.30 -15.34 -19.18
N ARG A 494 -19.79 -14.38 -18.40
CA ARG A 494 -20.25 -13.07 -18.85
C ARG A 494 -19.57 -11.95 -18.06
N LEU A 495 -19.53 -10.76 -18.64
CA LEU A 495 -18.99 -9.56 -18.00
C LEU A 495 -20.06 -8.84 -17.17
N GLY A 496 -19.72 -8.52 -15.92
CA GLY A 496 -20.47 -7.63 -15.04
C GLY A 496 -19.69 -6.36 -14.72
N ILE A 497 -20.39 -5.24 -14.62
CA ILE A 497 -19.86 -3.92 -14.27
C ILE A 497 -20.60 -3.38 -13.05
N LEU A 498 -19.84 -2.86 -12.08
CA LEU A 498 -20.34 -1.94 -11.07
C LEU A 498 -19.68 -0.59 -11.28
N ALA A 499 -20.46 0.47 -11.49
CA ALA A 499 -19.94 1.82 -11.68
C ALA A 499 -20.54 2.75 -10.62
N GLU A 500 -19.69 3.45 -9.88
CA GLU A 500 -20.14 4.44 -8.90
C GLU A 500 -20.29 5.81 -9.59
N THR A 501 -21.40 6.48 -9.28
CA THR A 501 -21.62 7.86 -9.70
C THR A 501 -20.70 8.84 -8.97
N ALA A 502 -20.34 9.96 -9.62
CA ALA A 502 -19.56 11.02 -9.01
C ALA A 502 -20.27 11.64 -7.79
N ARG A 503 -19.50 12.14 -6.81
CA ARG A 503 -20.09 12.82 -5.64
C ARG A 503 -20.96 14.00 -6.07
N GLY A 504 -22.19 14.04 -5.59
CA GLY A 504 -23.17 15.08 -5.91
C GLY A 504 -23.95 14.84 -7.20
N ALA A 505 -23.64 13.78 -7.96
CA ALA A 505 -24.46 13.36 -9.08
C ALA A 505 -25.83 12.86 -8.57
N THR A 506 -26.88 13.28 -9.27
CA THR A 506 -28.23 12.76 -9.09
C THR A 506 -28.61 12.03 -10.37
N VAL A 507 -29.06 10.78 -10.24
CA VAL A 507 -29.47 9.96 -11.38
C VAL A 507 -30.93 9.59 -11.17
N ASP A 508 -31.81 10.17 -11.99
CA ASP A 508 -33.25 9.93 -11.95
C ASP A 508 -33.63 8.61 -12.65
N ASP A 509 -32.96 8.30 -13.77
CA ASP A 509 -33.10 7.04 -14.50
C ASP A 509 -31.69 6.49 -14.84
N PRO A 510 -31.29 5.34 -14.26
CA PRO A 510 -29.99 4.75 -14.54
C PRO A 510 -29.93 4.10 -15.93
N GLY A 511 -31.07 3.80 -16.57
CA GLY A 511 -31.16 3.09 -17.85
C GLY A 511 -30.26 3.67 -18.94
N PRO A 512 -30.40 4.96 -19.31
CA PRO A 512 -29.58 5.60 -20.32
C PRO A 512 -28.08 5.50 -20.02
N LEU A 513 -27.67 5.70 -18.77
CA LEU A 513 -26.26 5.66 -18.38
C LEU A 513 -25.70 4.23 -18.44
N THR A 514 -26.50 3.23 -18.07
CA THR A 514 -26.10 1.83 -18.24
C THR A 514 -25.92 1.43 -19.70
N GLU A 515 -26.75 1.94 -20.62
CA GLU A 515 -26.56 1.70 -22.06
C GLU A 515 -25.34 2.42 -22.63
N VAL A 516 -25.02 3.63 -22.15
CA VAL A 516 -23.75 4.32 -22.48
C VAL A 516 -22.56 3.46 -22.07
N ILE A 517 -22.58 2.89 -20.87
CA ILE A 517 -21.53 1.98 -20.37
C ILE A 517 -21.41 0.75 -21.28
N ARG A 518 -22.54 0.10 -21.62
CA ARG A 518 -22.52 -1.07 -22.52
C ARG A 518 -21.94 -0.72 -23.88
N ALA A 519 -22.35 0.39 -24.47
CA ALA A 519 -21.89 0.84 -25.77
C ALA A 519 -20.39 1.16 -25.77
N ALA A 520 -19.90 1.86 -24.74
CA ALA A 520 -18.48 2.19 -24.61
C ALA A 520 -17.61 0.93 -24.47
N VAL A 521 -18.01 -0.01 -23.61
CA VAL A 521 -17.27 -1.27 -23.43
C VAL A 521 -17.31 -2.12 -24.70
N ALA A 522 -18.45 -2.20 -25.39
CA ALA A 522 -18.56 -2.94 -26.64
C ALA A 522 -17.71 -2.32 -27.76
N ALA A 523 -17.66 -0.99 -27.86
CA ALA A 523 -16.87 -0.29 -28.87
C ALA A 523 -15.35 -0.48 -28.65
N GLU A 524 -14.89 -0.32 -27.41
CA GLU A 524 -13.46 -0.35 -27.10
C GLU A 524 -12.93 -1.79 -26.95
N HIS A 525 -13.65 -2.65 -26.24
CA HIS A 525 -13.18 -4.00 -25.85
C HIS A 525 -13.75 -5.12 -26.73
N GLN A 526 -14.68 -4.80 -27.64
CA GLN A 526 -15.41 -5.78 -28.45
C GLN A 526 -16.08 -6.87 -27.58
N LEU A 527 -16.54 -6.46 -26.39
CA LEU A 527 -17.03 -7.33 -25.34
C LEU A 527 -18.43 -6.89 -24.89
N GLY A 528 -19.38 -7.83 -24.90
CA GLY A 528 -20.73 -7.57 -24.40
C GLY A 528 -20.77 -7.58 -22.88
N VAL A 529 -21.30 -6.51 -22.28
CA VAL A 529 -21.61 -6.48 -20.84
C VAL A 529 -22.98 -7.12 -20.62
N ALA A 530 -23.08 -8.07 -19.69
CA ALA A 530 -24.36 -8.71 -19.35
C ALA A 530 -25.07 -7.96 -18.21
N ALA A 531 -24.35 -7.55 -17.17
CA ALA A 531 -24.90 -6.82 -16.04
C ALA A 531 -24.18 -5.49 -15.83
N VAL A 532 -24.94 -4.40 -15.66
CA VAL A 532 -24.41 -3.10 -15.24
C VAL A 532 -25.18 -2.64 -14.01
N HIS A 533 -24.47 -2.35 -12.93
CA HIS A 533 -25.03 -1.84 -11.68
C HIS A 533 -24.50 -0.44 -11.43
N LEU A 534 -25.37 0.55 -11.50
CA LEU A 534 -25.02 1.93 -11.18
C LEU A 534 -25.19 2.17 -9.69
N LEU A 535 -24.10 2.48 -8.99
CA LEU A 535 -24.06 2.62 -7.54
C LEU A 535 -24.09 4.09 -7.11
N LYS A 536 -24.70 4.33 -5.95
CA LYS A 536 -24.61 5.62 -5.25
C LYS A 536 -23.19 5.85 -4.73
N PRO A 537 -22.76 7.11 -4.52
CA PRO A 537 -21.46 7.40 -3.94
C PRO A 537 -21.22 6.65 -2.61
N GLY A 538 -20.07 5.98 -2.48
CA GLY A 538 -19.71 5.09 -1.38
C GLY A 538 -20.14 3.62 -1.54
N GLY A 539 -20.88 3.27 -2.59
CA GLY A 539 -21.41 1.91 -2.78
C GLY A 539 -20.40 0.87 -3.25
N LEU A 540 -19.31 1.26 -3.92
CA LEU A 540 -18.36 0.31 -4.48
C LEU A 540 -17.49 -0.33 -3.38
N PRO A 541 -17.37 -1.68 -3.32
CA PRO A 541 -16.47 -2.35 -2.38
C PRO A 541 -15.01 -1.97 -2.62
N ARG A 542 -14.39 -1.29 -1.64
CA ARG A 542 -12.97 -0.93 -1.64
C ARG A 542 -12.24 -1.42 -0.39
N THR A 543 -10.92 -1.58 -0.50
CA THR A 543 -10.02 -1.83 0.63
C THR A 543 -9.83 -0.53 1.44
N THR A 544 -9.20 -0.64 2.61
CA THR A 544 -8.87 0.53 3.45
C THR A 544 -7.84 1.48 2.80
N SER A 545 -7.10 1.04 1.79
CA SER A 545 -6.22 1.89 0.98
C SER A 545 -6.89 2.41 -0.31
N GLY A 546 -8.18 2.15 -0.49
CA GLY A 546 -8.93 2.59 -1.66
C GLY A 546 -8.82 1.67 -2.88
N LYS A 547 -8.27 0.46 -2.80
CA LYS A 547 -8.25 -0.45 -3.97
C LYS A 547 -9.63 -1.08 -4.19
N VAL A 548 -10.03 -1.28 -5.45
CA VAL A 548 -11.29 -1.96 -5.80
C VAL A 548 -11.23 -3.44 -5.38
N GLN A 549 -12.29 -3.96 -4.74
CA GLN A 549 -12.38 -5.37 -4.33
C GLN A 549 -13.23 -6.20 -5.31
N ARG A 550 -12.70 -6.54 -6.49
CA ARG A 550 -13.44 -7.24 -7.58
C ARG A 550 -14.09 -8.55 -7.17
N ALA A 551 -13.39 -9.39 -6.41
CA ALA A 551 -13.96 -10.64 -5.91
C ALA A 551 -15.19 -10.42 -5.01
N LYS A 552 -15.17 -9.38 -4.17
CA LYS A 552 -16.31 -9.00 -3.33
C LYS A 552 -17.43 -8.37 -4.16
N SER A 553 -17.09 -7.53 -5.13
CA SER A 553 -18.03 -6.97 -6.12
C SER A 553 -18.81 -8.08 -6.85
N ARG A 554 -18.11 -9.12 -7.31
CA ARG A 554 -18.70 -10.32 -7.92
C ARG A 554 -19.61 -11.08 -6.96
N ALA A 555 -19.19 -11.26 -5.71
CA ALA A 555 -20.00 -11.95 -4.70
C ALA A 555 -21.31 -11.20 -4.40
N LEU A 556 -21.25 -9.87 -4.20
CA LEU A 556 -22.44 -9.05 -3.97
C LEU A 556 -23.41 -9.07 -5.15
N HIS A 557 -22.90 -9.11 -6.38
CA HIS A 557 -23.72 -9.30 -7.57
C HIS A 557 -24.45 -10.66 -7.53
N ALA A 558 -23.73 -11.75 -7.25
CA ALA A 558 -24.30 -13.10 -7.18
C ALA A 558 -25.34 -13.24 -6.06
N GLU A 559 -25.17 -12.52 -4.95
CA GLU A 559 -26.09 -12.49 -3.82
C GLU A 559 -27.29 -11.56 -4.02
N GLY A 560 -27.29 -10.72 -5.07
CA GLY A 560 -28.32 -9.69 -5.27
C GLY A 560 -28.32 -8.60 -4.18
N ALA A 561 -27.18 -8.40 -3.51
CA ALA A 561 -27.05 -7.55 -2.32
C ALA A 561 -26.50 -6.13 -2.62
N LEU A 562 -26.63 -5.68 -3.86
CA LEU A 562 -26.11 -4.38 -4.32
C LEU A 562 -27.14 -3.27 -4.06
N LEU A 563 -26.67 -2.16 -3.51
CA LEU A 563 -27.46 -0.93 -3.36
C LEU A 563 -27.21 -0.03 -4.58
N SER A 564 -27.95 -0.28 -5.66
CA SER A 564 -27.93 0.53 -6.87
C SER A 564 -28.85 1.76 -6.75
N TRP A 565 -28.74 2.67 -7.73
CA TRP A 565 -29.79 3.65 -8.02
C TRP A 565 -31.11 2.97 -8.36
#